data_AF-A0A8J6IQF6-F1
#
_entry.id   AF-A0A8J6IQF6-F1
#
_cell.length_a   1.000
_cell.length_b   1.000
_cell.length_c   1.000
_cell.angle_alpha   90.00
_cell.angle_beta   90.00
_cell.angle_gamma   90.00
#
_symmetry.space_group_name_H-M   'P 1'
#
loop_
_entity.id
_entity.type
_entity.pdbx_description
1 polymer ?
#
loop_
_entity_poly.entity_id
_entity_poly.type
_entity_poly.pdbx_seq_one_letter_code
_entity_poly.pdbx_strand_id
1 'polypeptide(L)'
;MKKVLSLLAVLCLSAGLFVGCGSDSNSNTSDVSLRQIHEDIKKEYGDDYLPSVAIDNNMLKDSYGIDESWVDEVIAEGPMMTKHVDTFIAIKAKDGRADDVEKALKAHQQKLAADADNHPENAAKLKSAQVRRHGDYVFFVMLGKDKDLSDNSSSAGSSSAGSESGSVGSTVGDVAGDIEDGADHLLEFATGQVKRGIDIIDKAFSK
;
A
#
# COMPACT_ATOMS: atom_id res chain seq x y z
N MET A 1 -0.28 72.28 53.81
CA MET A 1 0.90 72.69 53.05
C MET A 1 1.29 71.57 52.09
N LYS A 2 1.39 71.87 50.78
CA LYS A 2 2.13 71.14 49.70
C LYS A 2 1.53 69.76 49.30
N LYS A 3 0.67 69.69 48.26
CA LYS A 3 0.98 69.38 46.82
C LYS A 3 1.87 68.12 46.69
N VAL A 4 1.52 67.04 46.00
CA VAL A 4 1.15 66.97 44.57
C VAL A 4 0.49 65.61 44.21
N LEU A 5 -0.44 65.72 43.28
CA LEU A 5 -0.98 64.73 42.36
C LEU A 5 0.12 63.93 41.64
N SER A 6 0.06 62.59 41.63
CA SER A 6 0.75 61.79 40.61
C SER A 6 -0.17 60.66 40.15
N LEU A 7 -0.77 60.93 39.00
CA LEU A 7 -1.51 60.04 38.14
C LEU A 7 -0.48 59.16 37.41
N LEU A 8 -0.48 57.85 37.64
CA LEU A 8 0.05 56.90 36.66
C LEU A 8 -0.85 55.67 36.61
N ALA A 9 -1.65 55.63 35.55
CA ALA A 9 -2.45 54.48 35.17
C ALA A 9 -1.50 53.38 34.66
N VAL A 10 -1.49 52.23 35.35
CA VAL A 10 -1.13 50.95 34.72
C VAL A 10 -2.25 49.97 35.02
N LEU A 11 -3.11 49.87 34.01
CA LEU A 11 -4.15 48.90 33.80
C LEU A 11 -3.50 47.52 33.59
N CYS A 12 -3.65 46.60 34.54
CA CYS A 12 -3.60 45.15 34.27
C CYS A 12 -4.35 44.42 35.39
N LEU A 13 -5.67 44.47 35.26
CA LEU A 13 -6.63 43.71 36.05
C LEU A 13 -6.90 42.39 35.31
N SER A 14 -6.37 41.27 35.79
CA SER A 14 -7.08 39.99 35.81
C SER A 14 -6.25 38.90 36.48
N ALA A 15 -6.71 38.49 37.66
CA ALA A 15 -6.58 37.11 38.09
C ALA A 15 -7.42 36.23 37.15
N GLY A 16 -6.87 35.10 36.72
CA GLY A 16 -7.57 34.13 35.87
C GLY A 16 -6.87 32.79 35.94
N LEU A 17 -7.63 31.81 36.40
CA LEU A 17 -7.27 30.42 36.60
C LEU A 17 -6.70 29.80 35.30
N PHE A 18 -5.57 29.11 35.40
CA PHE A 18 -5.12 28.20 34.34
C PHE A 18 -6.03 26.97 34.32
N VAL A 19 -7.14 27.07 33.60
CA VAL A 19 -7.87 25.97 32.98
C VAL A 19 -7.92 26.25 31.49
N GLY A 20 -7.46 25.29 30.69
CA GLY A 20 -7.85 25.15 29.28
C GLY A 20 -6.75 25.44 28.27
N CYS A 21 -6.21 24.37 27.68
CA CYS A 21 -6.21 24.11 26.23
C CYS A 21 -5.64 22.68 26.11
N GLY A 22 -6.47 21.66 25.85
CA GLY A 22 -6.97 21.49 24.51
C GLY A 22 -5.82 20.92 23.68
N SER A 23 -5.56 19.62 23.82
CA SER A 23 -5.07 18.91 22.65
C SER A 23 -6.21 19.01 21.66
N ASP A 24 -6.14 20.02 20.80
CA ASP A 24 -6.75 20.00 19.49
C ASP A 24 -6.20 18.76 18.78
N SER A 25 -6.76 17.60 19.10
CA SER A 25 -6.99 16.58 18.07
C SER A 25 -7.98 17.22 17.12
N ASN A 26 -7.43 18.08 16.27
CA ASN A 26 -8.08 18.55 15.07
C ASN A 26 -8.17 17.35 14.14
N SER A 27 -9.03 16.39 14.48
CA SER A 27 -9.56 15.41 13.54
C SER A 27 -10.65 16.09 12.71
N ASN A 28 -10.30 17.21 12.06
CA ASN A 28 -10.90 17.55 10.78
C ASN A 28 -10.29 16.64 9.70
N THR A 29 -10.31 15.33 9.95
CA THR A 29 -10.22 14.36 8.87
C THR A 29 -11.64 14.32 8.36
N SER A 30 -11.90 14.96 7.21
CA SER A 30 -13.02 14.62 6.35
C SER A 30 -13.18 13.09 6.44
N ASP A 31 -14.27 12.59 7.03
CA ASP A 31 -14.39 11.16 7.32
C ASP A 31 -14.32 10.39 6.00
N VAL A 32 -13.11 9.91 5.67
CA VAL A 32 -12.85 9.28 4.39
C VAL A 32 -13.40 7.88 4.52
N SER A 33 -14.44 7.58 3.75
CA SER A 33 -15.09 6.28 3.78
C SER A 33 -14.17 5.21 3.20
N LEU A 34 -13.74 4.26 4.03
CA LEU A 34 -12.97 3.10 3.57
C LEU A 34 -13.73 2.30 2.51
N ARG A 35 -15.05 2.20 2.67
CA ARG A 35 -15.92 1.58 1.68
C ARG A 35 -15.85 2.28 0.32
N GLN A 36 -15.85 3.61 0.27
CA GLN A 36 -15.73 4.30 -1.02
C GLN A 36 -14.36 4.06 -1.68
N ILE A 37 -13.28 4.06 -0.90
CA ILE A 37 -11.94 3.72 -1.41
C ILE A 37 -11.93 2.29 -1.97
N HIS A 38 -12.53 1.35 -1.24
CA HIS A 38 -12.60 -0.04 -1.64
C HIS A 38 -13.37 -0.25 -2.95
N GLU A 39 -14.52 0.42 -3.11
CA GLU A 39 -15.28 0.41 -4.36
C GLU A 39 -14.52 1.05 -5.52
N ASP A 40 -13.81 2.16 -5.28
CA ASP A 40 -12.99 2.81 -6.31
C ASP A 40 -11.82 1.91 -6.76
N ILE A 41 -11.20 1.17 -5.83
CA ILE A 41 -10.19 0.16 -6.13
C ILE A 41 -10.81 -0.99 -6.92
N LYS A 42 -11.92 -1.59 -6.46
CA LYS A 42 -12.60 -2.67 -7.18
C LYS A 42 -12.96 -2.27 -8.61
N LYS A 43 -13.41 -1.03 -8.79
CA LYS A 43 -13.74 -0.48 -10.10
C LYS A 43 -12.52 -0.29 -11.00
N GLU A 44 -11.40 0.18 -10.46
CA GLU A 44 -10.17 0.38 -11.24
C GLU A 44 -9.57 -0.95 -11.71
N TYR A 45 -9.54 -1.95 -10.82
CA TYR A 45 -8.96 -3.25 -11.12
C TYR A 45 -9.93 -4.16 -11.90
N GLY A 46 -11.25 -3.97 -11.75
CA GLY A 46 -12.26 -4.75 -12.47
C GLY A 46 -12.09 -6.25 -12.22
N ASP A 47 -11.99 -7.02 -13.31
CA ASP A 47 -11.80 -8.48 -13.25
C ASP A 47 -10.43 -8.88 -12.67
N ASP A 48 -9.45 -7.97 -12.65
CA ASP A 48 -8.13 -8.19 -12.05
C ASP A 48 -8.15 -8.03 -10.51
N TYR A 49 -9.30 -7.68 -9.91
CA TYR A 49 -9.47 -7.66 -8.44
C TYR A 49 -9.79 -9.07 -7.92
N LEU A 50 -8.74 -9.79 -7.52
CA LEU A 50 -8.84 -11.17 -7.04
C LEU A 50 -9.23 -11.35 -5.55
N PRO A 51 -8.99 -10.38 -4.63
CA PRO A 51 -9.48 -10.51 -3.27
C PRO A 51 -11.00 -10.63 -3.25
N SER A 52 -11.51 -11.64 -2.55
CA SER A 52 -12.95 -11.94 -2.54
C SER A 52 -13.41 -12.60 -1.24
N VAL A 53 -12.47 -12.99 -0.37
CA VAL A 53 -12.75 -13.59 0.93
C VAL A 53 -12.34 -12.62 2.02
N ALA A 54 -13.27 -12.28 2.91
CA ALA A 54 -12.97 -11.43 4.05
C ALA A 54 -11.97 -12.13 5.00
N ILE A 55 -10.98 -11.38 5.47
CA ILE A 55 -10.03 -11.81 6.50
C ILE A 55 -10.64 -11.41 7.85
N ASP A 56 -10.91 -12.39 8.70
CA ASP A 56 -11.49 -12.13 10.02
C ASP A 56 -10.46 -11.60 11.05
N ASN A 57 -10.95 -11.15 12.20
CA ASN A 57 -10.12 -10.59 13.27
C ASN A 57 -9.07 -11.58 13.80
N ASN A 58 -9.37 -12.87 13.83
CA ASN A 58 -8.42 -13.88 14.31
C ASN A 58 -7.25 -13.99 13.32
N MET A 59 -7.54 -14.06 12.02
CA MET A 59 -6.51 -14.05 10.99
C MET A 59 -5.72 -12.74 10.96
N LEU A 60 -6.38 -11.58 11.14
CA LEU A 60 -5.69 -10.29 11.28
C LEU A 60 -4.69 -10.28 12.45
N LYS A 61 -5.07 -10.86 13.58
CA LYS A 61 -4.19 -10.98 14.74
C LYS A 61 -3.05 -11.96 14.50
N ASP A 62 -3.36 -13.18 14.06
CA ASP A 62 -2.40 -14.27 14.00
C ASP A 62 -1.42 -14.12 12.81
N SER A 63 -1.91 -13.61 11.67
CA SER A 63 -1.11 -13.53 10.42
C SER A 63 -0.52 -12.15 10.15
N TYR A 64 -1.19 -11.09 10.63
CA TYR A 64 -0.77 -9.71 10.39
C TYR A 64 -0.35 -8.98 11.67
N GLY A 65 -0.56 -9.57 12.85
CA GLY A 65 -0.19 -8.96 14.13
C GLY A 65 -1.08 -7.77 14.52
N ILE A 66 -2.27 -7.64 13.93
CA ILE A 66 -3.19 -6.53 14.18
C ILE A 66 -4.19 -6.97 15.25
N ASP A 67 -4.16 -6.31 16.41
CA ASP A 67 -5.14 -6.56 17.45
C ASP A 67 -6.42 -5.75 17.20
N GLU A 68 -7.58 -6.40 17.37
CA GLU A 68 -8.89 -5.76 17.18
C GLU A 68 -9.10 -4.53 18.08
N SER A 69 -8.42 -4.45 19.22
CA SER A 69 -8.50 -3.29 20.11
C SER A 69 -7.93 -2.02 19.48
N TRP A 70 -7.12 -2.13 18.43
CA TRP A 70 -6.48 -1.01 17.74
C TRP A 70 -7.33 -0.45 16.59
N VAL A 71 -8.38 -1.18 16.18
CA VAL A 71 -9.12 -0.96 14.94
C VAL A 71 -10.48 -0.34 15.23
N ASP A 72 -10.82 0.73 14.52
CA ASP A 72 -12.14 1.37 14.51
C ASP A 72 -12.99 0.84 13.34
N GLU A 73 -12.43 0.84 12.11
CA GLU A 73 -13.05 0.28 10.91
C GLU A 73 -12.01 -0.56 10.14
N VAL A 74 -12.43 -1.67 9.55
CA VAL A 74 -11.56 -2.53 8.73
C VAL A 74 -12.28 -3.09 7.51
N ILE A 75 -11.58 -3.09 6.39
CA ILE A 75 -11.89 -3.88 5.20
C ILE A 75 -10.63 -4.68 4.89
N ALA A 76 -10.68 -5.99 5.08
CA ALA A 76 -9.56 -6.88 4.82
C ALA A 76 -10.05 -8.04 3.95
N GLU A 77 -9.49 -8.18 2.76
CA GLU A 77 -9.86 -9.20 1.78
C GLU A 77 -8.61 -9.89 1.25
N GLY A 78 -8.67 -11.22 1.19
CA GLY A 78 -7.68 -12.09 0.55
C GLY A 78 -8.29 -12.86 -0.61
N PRO A 79 -7.48 -13.61 -1.37
CA PRO A 79 -7.93 -14.31 -2.55
C PRO A 79 -8.62 -15.63 -2.16
N MET A 80 -9.67 -16.01 -2.90
CA MET A 80 -10.32 -17.31 -2.69
C MET A 80 -9.44 -18.50 -3.10
N MET A 81 -8.60 -18.33 -4.12
CA MET A 81 -7.71 -19.36 -4.64
C MET A 81 -6.32 -19.20 -4.04
N THR A 82 -5.83 -20.23 -3.37
CA THR A 82 -4.54 -20.22 -2.63
C THR A 82 -3.30 -20.01 -3.50
N LYS A 83 -3.41 -20.18 -4.82
CA LYS A 83 -2.33 -19.89 -5.77
C LYS A 83 -2.04 -18.40 -5.93
N HIS A 84 -3.05 -17.55 -5.69
CA HIS A 84 -2.90 -16.10 -5.74
C HIS A 84 -2.55 -15.59 -4.34
N VAL A 85 -1.77 -14.51 -4.31
CA VAL A 85 -1.38 -13.85 -3.06
C VAL A 85 -2.08 -12.50 -2.89
N ASP A 86 -2.92 -12.09 -3.84
CA ASP A 86 -3.56 -10.79 -3.87
C ASP A 86 -4.33 -10.48 -2.59
N THR A 87 -3.91 -9.42 -1.91
CA THR A 87 -4.43 -9.06 -0.59
C THR A 87 -4.62 -7.55 -0.52
N PHE A 88 -5.78 -7.14 -0.01
CA PHE A 88 -6.09 -5.75 0.29
C PHE A 88 -6.53 -5.61 1.73
N ILE A 89 -5.89 -4.72 2.47
CA ILE A 89 -6.28 -4.39 3.84
C ILE A 89 -6.34 -2.86 3.96
N ALA A 90 -7.46 -2.36 4.47
CA ALA A 90 -7.68 -0.97 4.80
C ALA A 90 -8.19 -0.88 6.23
N ILE A 91 -7.49 -0.14 7.09
CA ILE A 91 -7.80 -0.03 8.51
C ILE A 91 -7.86 1.45 8.88
N LYS A 92 -8.95 1.85 9.52
CA LYS A 92 -9.03 3.06 10.32
C LYS A 92 -8.66 2.67 11.75
N ALA A 93 -7.52 3.13 12.23
CA ALA A 93 -7.07 2.88 13.58
C ALA A 93 -7.82 3.77 14.58
N LYS A 94 -7.92 3.31 15.82
CA LYS A 94 -8.32 4.17 16.94
C LYS A 94 -7.22 5.18 17.23
N ASP A 95 -7.60 6.29 17.88
CA ASP A 95 -6.70 7.38 18.26
C ASP A 95 -5.41 6.86 18.91
N GLY A 96 -4.26 7.24 18.32
CA GLY A 96 -2.93 6.88 18.81
C GLY A 96 -2.50 5.42 18.53
N ARG A 97 -3.28 4.64 17.77
CA ARG A 97 -2.95 3.25 17.41
C ARG A 97 -2.47 3.08 15.96
N ALA A 98 -2.51 4.13 15.16
CA ALA A 98 -2.10 4.08 13.75
C ALA A 98 -0.64 3.63 13.54
N ASP A 99 0.27 4.04 14.43
CA ASP A 99 1.68 3.61 14.41
C ASP A 99 1.81 2.10 14.60
N ASP A 100 1.00 1.51 15.50
CA ASP A 100 1.03 0.07 15.78
C ASP A 100 0.51 -0.73 14.59
N VAL A 101 -0.58 -0.27 13.97
CA VAL A 101 -1.12 -0.89 12.75
C VAL A 101 -0.12 -0.80 11.59
N GLU A 102 0.47 0.38 11.36
CA GLU A 102 1.46 0.57 10.30
C GLU A 102 2.69 -0.32 10.50
N LYS A 103 3.18 -0.42 11.74
CA LYS A 103 4.32 -1.28 12.07
C LYS A 103 4.01 -2.75 11.82
N ALA A 104 2.81 -3.21 12.22
CA ALA A 104 2.39 -4.59 12.02
C ALA A 104 2.31 -4.94 10.52
N LEU A 105 1.68 -4.08 9.71
CA LEU A 105 1.58 -4.28 8.26
C LEU A 105 2.95 -4.19 7.56
N LYS A 106 3.83 -3.29 7.98
CA LYS A 106 5.20 -3.21 7.43
C LYS A 106 6.04 -4.43 7.79
N ALA A 107 5.89 -4.98 9.00
CA ALA A 107 6.55 -6.22 9.38
C ALA A 107 6.07 -7.39 8.52
N HIS A 108 4.77 -7.45 8.23
CA HIS A 108 4.21 -8.43 7.30
C HIS A 108 4.76 -8.25 5.88
N GLN A 109 4.76 -7.02 5.34
CA GLN A 109 5.36 -6.68 4.04
C GLN A 109 6.82 -7.15 3.94
N GLN A 110 7.63 -6.90 4.97
CA GLN A 110 9.03 -7.33 5.01
C GLN A 110 9.16 -8.86 5.02
N LYS A 111 8.29 -9.56 5.74
CA LYS A 111 8.26 -11.03 5.74
C LYS A 111 7.95 -11.58 4.35
N LEU A 112 6.98 -11.01 3.64
CA LEU A 112 6.64 -11.41 2.26
C LEU A 112 7.82 -11.19 1.31
N ALA A 113 8.48 -10.03 1.39
CA ALA A 113 9.65 -9.74 0.56
C ALA A 113 10.83 -10.68 0.83
N ALA A 114 11.03 -11.09 2.09
CA ALA A 114 12.06 -12.06 2.47
C ALA A 114 11.72 -13.49 2.02
N ASP A 115 10.44 -13.83 1.98
CA ASP A 115 9.96 -15.15 1.56
C ASP A 115 9.82 -15.27 0.03
N ALA A 116 9.89 -14.15 -0.69
CA ALA A 116 9.73 -14.10 -2.14
C ALA A 116 10.72 -14.99 -2.90
N ASP A 117 11.93 -15.20 -2.37
CA ASP A 117 12.92 -16.07 -3.00
C ASP A 117 12.56 -17.57 -2.90
N ASN A 118 11.69 -17.93 -1.96
CA ASN A 118 11.12 -19.29 -1.84
C ASN A 118 9.89 -19.51 -2.75
N HIS A 119 9.35 -18.43 -3.31
CA HIS A 119 8.13 -18.41 -4.12
C HIS A 119 8.36 -17.69 -5.45
N PRO A 120 9.22 -18.22 -6.34
CA PRO A 120 9.63 -17.55 -7.58
C PRO A 120 8.46 -17.17 -8.48
N GLU A 121 7.37 -17.95 -8.48
CA GLU A 121 6.15 -17.68 -9.24
C GLU A 121 5.41 -16.41 -8.78
N ASN A 122 5.54 -16.04 -7.51
CA ASN A 122 4.87 -14.91 -6.88
C ASN A 122 5.86 -13.82 -6.43
N ALA A 123 7.17 -14.02 -6.63
CA ALA A 123 8.22 -13.19 -6.06
C ALA A 123 8.06 -11.70 -6.38
N ALA A 124 7.73 -11.38 -7.63
CA ALA A 124 7.49 -10.00 -8.07
C ALA A 124 6.33 -9.34 -7.31
N LYS A 125 5.23 -10.07 -7.07
CA LYS A 125 4.05 -9.57 -6.37
C LYS A 125 4.29 -9.45 -4.86
N LEU A 126 4.99 -10.42 -4.26
CA LEU A 126 5.39 -10.37 -2.86
C LEU A 126 6.32 -9.18 -2.57
N LYS A 127 7.28 -8.92 -3.47
CA LYS A 127 8.21 -7.78 -3.37
C LYS A 127 7.55 -6.43 -3.69
N SER A 128 6.45 -6.41 -4.45
CA SER A 128 5.76 -5.17 -4.83
C SER A 128 4.74 -4.68 -3.80
N ALA A 129 4.38 -5.51 -2.81
CA ALA A 129 3.44 -5.15 -1.75
C ALA A 129 3.84 -3.82 -1.08
N GLN A 130 2.87 -2.95 -0.80
CA GLN A 130 3.12 -1.65 -0.18
C GLN A 130 2.18 -1.36 0.99
N VAL A 131 2.73 -0.69 2.00
CA VAL A 131 1.97 -0.07 3.08
C VAL A 131 1.89 1.43 2.87
N ARG A 132 0.69 2.00 2.99
CA ARG A 132 0.44 3.44 2.87
C ARG A 132 -0.37 3.94 4.05
N ARG A 133 0.00 5.08 4.61
CA ARG A 133 -0.67 5.70 5.75
C ARG A 133 -1.11 7.12 5.45
N HIS A 134 -2.31 7.47 5.91
CA HIS A 134 -2.90 8.81 5.91
C HIS A 134 -3.57 9.07 7.28
N GLY A 135 -2.89 9.79 8.17
CA GLY A 135 -3.37 10.01 9.53
C GLY A 135 -3.58 8.70 10.29
N ASP A 136 -4.82 8.45 10.71
CA ASP A 136 -5.23 7.20 11.38
C ASP A 136 -5.58 6.06 10.43
N TYR A 137 -5.53 6.30 9.12
CA TYR A 137 -5.84 5.29 8.11
C TYR A 137 -4.56 4.62 7.60
N VAL A 138 -4.53 3.30 7.60
CA VAL A 138 -3.40 2.50 7.14
C VAL A 138 -3.89 1.44 6.16
N PHE A 139 -3.19 1.33 5.04
CA PHE A 139 -3.52 0.45 3.93
C PHE A 139 -2.36 -0.49 3.63
N PHE A 140 -2.66 -1.74 3.32
CA PHE A 140 -1.76 -2.71 2.71
C PHE A 140 -2.32 -3.11 1.36
N VAL A 141 -1.52 -2.93 0.31
CA VAL A 141 -1.91 -3.18 -1.08
C VAL A 141 -0.90 -4.14 -1.70
N MET A 142 -1.38 -5.31 -2.06
CA MET A 142 -0.68 -6.29 -2.88
C MET A 142 -1.69 -6.79 -3.90
N LEU A 143 -1.87 -6.01 -4.97
CA LEU A 143 -2.89 -6.24 -5.99
C LEU A 143 -2.26 -6.16 -7.38
N GLY A 144 -2.83 -6.92 -8.31
CA GLY A 144 -2.58 -6.76 -9.73
C GLY A 144 -2.64 -8.08 -10.47
N LYS A 145 -2.87 -8.00 -11.78
CA LYS A 145 -2.85 -9.19 -12.62
C LYS A 145 -1.50 -9.91 -12.57
N ASP A 146 -1.57 -11.22 -12.66
CA ASP A 146 -0.41 -12.01 -13.03
C ASP A 146 -0.07 -11.64 -14.48
N LYS A 147 1.22 -11.38 -14.76
CA LYS A 147 1.63 -11.09 -16.13
C LYS A 147 1.51 -12.40 -16.91
N ASP A 148 0.56 -12.49 -17.84
CA ASP A 148 0.51 -13.62 -18.76
C ASP A 148 1.81 -13.64 -19.55
N LEU A 149 2.71 -14.57 -19.21
CA LEU A 149 3.99 -14.75 -19.89
C LEU A 149 3.82 -15.16 -21.37
N SER A 150 2.58 -15.34 -21.84
CA SER A 150 2.20 -15.63 -23.22
C SER A 150 2.17 -14.43 -24.17
N ASP A 151 2.30 -13.19 -23.68
CA ASP A 151 2.28 -11.99 -24.54
C ASP A 151 3.65 -11.60 -25.15
N ASN A 152 4.63 -12.51 -25.20
CA ASN A 152 5.84 -12.31 -26.02
C ASN A 152 5.62 -12.66 -27.51
N SER A 153 4.51 -12.21 -28.07
CA SER A 153 4.21 -12.39 -29.49
C SER A 153 3.59 -11.13 -30.07
N SER A 154 4.32 -10.01 -30.06
CA SER A 154 4.36 -9.07 -31.19
C SER A 154 5.26 -7.86 -30.93
N SER A 155 6.47 -7.89 -31.49
CA SER A 155 6.99 -6.82 -32.34
C SER A 155 8.43 -7.13 -32.79
N ALA A 156 8.58 -8.12 -33.67
CA ALA A 156 9.62 -8.07 -34.71
C ALA A 156 8.94 -8.51 -36.00
N GLY A 157 8.96 -7.61 -36.98
CA GLY A 157 8.11 -7.65 -38.16
C GLY A 157 8.13 -8.97 -38.91
N SER A 158 6.94 -9.40 -39.30
CA SER A 158 6.74 -10.21 -40.49
C SER A 158 7.43 -9.53 -41.67
N SER A 159 8.51 -10.13 -42.17
CA SER A 159 8.86 -10.06 -43.58
C SER A 159 9.40 -11.42 -44.00
N SER A 160 8.67 -12.03 -44.92
CA SER A 160 8.97 -13.32 -45.54
C SER A 160 9.94 -13.13 -46.71
N ALA A 161 11.00 -13.94 -46.71
CA ALA A 161 11.80 -14.42 -47.84
C ALA A 161 13.06 -15.02 -47.20
N GLY A 162 13.54 -16.23 -47.45
CA GLY A 162 13.39 -17.19 -48.51
C GLY A 162 14.70 -18.00 -48.49
N SER A 163 14.58 -19.33 -48.42
CA SER A 163 15.54 -20.32 -48.93
C SER A 163 16.98 -20.44 -48.35
N GLU A 164 17.39 -21.71 -48.18
CA GLU A 164 18.75 -22.27 -48.35
C GLU A 164 19.68 -22.47 -47.12
N SER A 165 19.67 -23.72 -46.64
CA SER A 165 20.79 -24.66 -46.38
C SER A 165 22.19 -24.12 -46.05
N GLY A 166 22.75 -24.55 -44.91
CA GLY A 166 24.20 -24.49 -44.66
C GLY A 166 24.65 -24.79 -43.21
N SER A 167 25.02 -26.04 -42.96
CA SER A 167 26.20 -26.51 -42.19
C SER A 167 26.80 -25.69 -41.01
N VAL A 168 26.95 -26.40 -39.88
CA VAL A 168 27.97 -26.35 -38.79
C VAL A 168 28.11 -25.14 -37.86
N GLY A 169 28.26 -25.41 -36.55
CA GLY A 169 28.91 -24.50 -35.61
C GLY A 169 28.58 -24.74 -34.14
N SER A 170 29.42 -25.50 -33.44
CA SER A 170 29.45 -25.57 -31.98
C SER A 170 29.80 -24.19 -31.40
N THR A 171 28.95 -23.63 -30.54
CA THR A 171 29.35 -22.68 -29.48
C THR A 171 28.44 -22.88 -28.28
N VAL A 172 29.02 -23.35 -27.18
CA VAL A 172 28.43 -23.26 -25.84
C VAL A 172 28.88 -21.88 -25.35
N GLY A 173 28.00 -20.89 -25.46
CA GLY A 173 28.28 -19.51 -25.07
C GLY A 173 27.08 -18.94 -24.34
N ASP A 174 27.27 -18.71 -23.05
CA ASP A 174 26.62 -17.68 -22.24
C ASP A 174 25.08 -17.62 -22.23
N VAL A 175 24.44 -18.48 -21.43
CA VAL A 175 23.01 -18.36 -21.01
C VAL A 175 22.90 -17.81 -19.58
N ALA A 176 23.67 -16.77 -19.26
CA ALA A 176 23.65 -16.14 -17.94
C ALA A 176 23.17 -14.67 -17.97
N GLY A 177 22.93 -14.10 -19.16
CA GLY A 177 22.57 -12.67 -19.30
C GLY A 177 21.06 -12.37 -19.35
N ASP A 178 20.22 -13.32 -19.74
CA ASP A 178 18.83 -13.02 -20.12
C ASP A 178 17.79 -13.33 -19.02
N ILE A 179 18.20 -13.87 -17.87
CA ILE A 179 17.27 -14.25 -16.79
C ILE A 179 17.07 -13.09 -15.79
N GLU A 180 18.09 -12.27 -15.54
CA GLU A 180 17.98 -11.15 -14.58
C GLU A 180 17.09 -10.01 -15.09
N ASP A 181 17.16 -9.68 -16.39
CA ASP A 181 16.37 -8.60 -17.01
C ASP A 181 14.85 -8.90 -16.99
N GLY A 182 14.49 -10.19 -17.08
CA GLY A 182 13.09 -10.63 -17.01
C GLY A 182 12.45 -10.48 -15.63
N ALA A 183 13.22 -10.71 -14.55
CA ALA A 183 12.73 -10.60 -13.18
C ALA A 183 12.46 -9.14 -12.78
N ASP A 184 13.34 -8.23 -13.19
CA ASP A 184 13.21 -6.79 -12.93
C ASP A 184 11.98 -6.21 -13.64
N HIS A 185 11.72 -6.59 -14.89
CA HIS A 185 10.52 -6.18 -15.63
C HIS A 185 9.21 -6.73 -15.04
N LEU A 186 9.24 -7.89 -14.37
CA LEU A 186 8.07 -8.42 -13.65
C LEU A 186 7.82 -7.66 -12.35
N LEU A 187 8.89 -7.35 -11.61
CA LEU A 187 8.80 -6.56 -10.39
C LEU A 187 8.32 -5.13 -10.68
N GLU A 188 8.85 -4.49 -11.73
CA GLU A 188 8.42 -3.16 -12.17
C GLU A 188 6.93 -3.18 -12.55
N PHE A 189 6.50 -4.19 -13.30
CA PHE A 189 5.09 -4.35 -13.66
C PHE A 189 4.19 -4.53 -12.44
N ALA A 190 4.55 -5.43 -11.52
CA ALA A 190 3.80 -5.68 -10.28
C ALA A 190 3.76 -4.43 -9.39
N THR A 191 4.86 -3.69 -9.29
CA THR A 191 4.96 -2.42 -8.57
C THR A 191 4.06 -1.37 -9.22
N GLY A 192 4.02 -1.32 -10.55
CA GLY A 192 3.12 -0.45 -11.30
C GLY A 192 1.65 -0.74 -11.02
N GLN A 193 1.25 -2.01 -10.85
CA GLN A 193 -0.11 -2.36 -10.44
C GLN A 193 -0.41 -1.86 -9.03
N VAL A 194 0.43 -2.19 -8.04
CA VAL A 194 0.25 -1.74 -6.65
C VAL A 194 0.17 -0.21 -6.57
N LYS A 195 1.03 0.49 -7.32
CA LYS A 195 1.04 1.96 -7.39
C LYS A 195 -0.32 2.53 -7.83
N ARG A 196 -1.04 1.88 -8.77
CA ARG A 196 -2.39 2.35 -9.17
C ARG A 196 -3.36 2.35 -8.00
N GLY A 197 -3.34 1.30 -7.18
CA GLY A 197 -4.17 1.23 -5.97
C GLY A 197 -3.79 2.31 -4.95
N ILE A 198 -2.49 2.53 -4.77
CA ILE A 198 -1.98 3.60 -3.91
C ILE A 198 -2.38 5.00 -4.40
N ASP A 199 -2.34 5.26 -5.71
CA ASP A 199 -2.71 6.56 -6.28
C ASP A 199 -4.21 6.87 -6.04
N ILE A 200 -5.08 5.85 -6.04
CA ILE A 200 -6.51 5.98 -5.66
C ILE A 200 -6.65 6.35 -4.20
N ILE A 201 -5.93 5.66 -3.32
CA ILE A 201 -5.90 5.93 -1.88
C ILE A 201 -5.46 7.38 -1.65
N ASP A 202 -4.31 7.79 -2.20
CA ASP A 202 -3.78 9.15 -2.03
C ASP A 202 -4.75 10.22 -2.52
N LYS A 203 -5.41 9.97 -3.65
CA LYS A 203 -6.42 10.89 -4.20
C LYS A 203 -7.64 11.03 -3.29
N ALA A 204 -8.00 10.01 -2.52
CA ALA A 204 -9.11 10.09 -1.58
C ALA A 204 -8.80 11.04 -0.40
N PHE A 205 -7.55 11.12 0.03
CA PHE A 205 -7.09 11.98 1.14
C PHE A 205 -6.59 13.36 0.70
N SER A 206 -6.50 13.63 -0.60
CA SER A 206 -6.06 14.92 -1.14
C SER A 206 -7.20 15.92 -1.40
N LYS A 207 -8.43 15.61 -0.97
CA LYS A 207 -9.64 16.40 -1.25
C LYS A 207 -9.99 17.38 -0.14
#